data_AF-A0AAW9IWS9-F1
#
_entry.id   AF-A0AAW9IWS9-F1
#
_cell.length_a   1.000
_cell.length_b   1.000
_cell.length_c   1.000
_cell.angle_alpha   90.00
_cell.angle_beta   90.00
_cell.angle_gamma   90.00
#
_symmetry.space_group_name_H-M   'P 1'
#
loop_
_entity.id
_entity.type
_entity.pdbx_description
1 polymer ?
#
loop_
_entity_poly.entity_id
_entity_poly.type
_entity_poly.pdbx_seq_one_letter_code
_entity_poly.pdbx_strand_id
1 'polypeptide(L)'
;VAGRAYINQEICKECGMCKKACPYNAIAEVMRPCKRVCPTGALDIDPDDRRAMIKEETCVNCGSCMSACPFGAISDKSLIVPISKRLARGRKMYAVVAPAITGQFGAKISYGQIKNAIKKLGFVDMIEAACGADAVTVHESSEFVERLE
;
A
#
# COMPACT_ATOMS: atom_id res chain seq x y z
N VAL A 1 21.20 -22.59 -28.90
CA VAL A 1 22.65 -22.93 -28.87
C VAL A 1 22.78 -24.43 -28.67
N ALA A 2 23.45 -25.15 -29.58
CA ALA A 2 23.58 -26.63 -29.54
C ALA A 2 22.23 -27.38 -29.39
N GLY A 3 21.21 -26.98 -30.16
CA GLY A 3 19.87 -27.60 -30.12
C GLY A 3 18.99 -27.22 -28.93
N ARG A 4 19.46 -26.36 -28.02
CA ARG A 4 18.68 -25.87 -26.87
C ARG A 4 18.19 -24.44 -27.10
N ALA A 5 16.99 -24.15 -26.61
CA ALA A 5 16.49 -22.79 -26.46
C ALA A 5 17.42 -22.02 -25.50
N TYR A 6 17.76 -20.79 -25.87
CA TYR A 6 18.65 -19.91 -25.11
C TYR A 6 18.01 -18.52 -25.06
N ILE A 7 17.92 -17.95 -23.86
CA ILE A 7 17.38 -16.60 -23.64
C ILE A 7 18.59 -15.67 -23.50
N ASN A 8 18.75 -14.74 -24.44
CA ASN A 8 19.70 -13.65 -24.28
C ASN A 8 19.12 -12.62 -23.30
N GLN A 9 19.77 -12.44 -22.15
CA GLN A 9 19.29 -11.56 -21.09
C GLN A 9 19.45 -10.07 -21.43
N GLU A 10 20.36 -9.71 -22.35
CA GLU A 10 20.56 -8.31 -22.76
C GLU A 10 19.37 -7.73 -23.53
N ILE A 11 18.63 -8.60 -24.24
CA ILE A 11 17.43 -8.23 -25.02
C ILE A 11 16.13 -8.64 -24.31
N CYS A 12 16.23 -9.36 -23.19
CA CYS A 12 15.08 -9.84 -22.45
C CYS A 12 14.42 -8.68 -21.70
N LYS A 13 13.14 -8.43 -21.98
CA LYS A 13 12.33 -7.42 -21.26
C LYS A 13 11.50 -7.99 -20.10
N GLU A 14 11.86 -9.18 -19.61
CA GLU A 14 11.22 -9.85 -18.48
C GLU A 14 9.68 -10.06 -18.61
N CYS A 15 9.15 -10.20 -19.83
CA CYS A 15 7.69 -10.29 -20.05
C CYS A 15 7.04 -11.62 -19.66
N GLY A 16 7.82 -12.65 -19.31
CA GLY A 16 7.33 -13.97 -18.89
C GLY A 16 6.65 -14.82 -19.98
N MET A 17 6.55 -14.35 -21.23
CA MET A 17 5.85 -15.07 -22.30
C MET A 17 6.50 -16.41 -22.65
N CYS A 18 7.83 -16.48 -22.65
CA CYS A 18 8.56 -17.72 -22.92
C CYS A 18 8.27 -18.80 -21.86
N LYS A 19 8.17 -18.41 -20.57
CA LYS A 19 7.78 -19.31 -19.47
C LYS A 19 6.37 -19.84 -19.67
N LYS A 20 5.40 -18.97 -19.99
CA LYS A 20 4.00 -19.36 -20.24
C LYS A 20 3.86 -20.31 -21.44
N ALA A 21 4.68 -20.13 -22.47
CA ALA A 21 4.64 -20.94 -23.68
C ALA A 21 5.28 -22.33 -23.53
N CYS A 22 6.18 -22.53 -22.54
CA CYS A 22 6.93 -23.77 -22.41
C CYS A 22 6.10 -24.86 -21.69
N PRO A 23 5.69 -25.95 -22.38
CA PRO A 23 4.85 -26.99 -21.77
C PRO A 23 5.61 -27.82 -20.72
N TYR A 24 6.94 -27.87 -20.81
CA TYR A 24 7.81 -28.62 -19.90
C TYR A 24 8.29 -27.79 -18.71
N ASN A 25 7.83 -26.54 -18.58
CA ASN A 25 8.19 -25.65 -17.48
C ASN A 25 9.72 -25.37 -17.37
N ALA A 26 10.47 -25.50 -18.46
CA ALA A 26 11.94 -25.54 -18.49
C ALA A 26 12.65 -24.18 -18.22
N ILE A 27 11.89 -23.10 -18.04
CA ILE A 27 12.40 -21.75 -17.81
C ILE A 27 12.11 -21.38 -16.36
N ALA A 28 13.05 -20.84 -15.59
CA ALA A 28 12.76 -20.34 -14.24
C ALA A 28 12.47 -18.83 -14.29
N GLU A 29 11.32 -18.40 -13.79
CA GLU A 29 11.00 -16.99 -13.55
C GLU A 29 11.17 -16.72 -12.05
N VAL A 30 12.24 -16.01 -11.68
CA VAL A 30 12.58 -15.75 -10.27
C VAL A 30 12.51 -14.26 -10.02
N MET A 31 11.28 -13.73 -9.95
CA MET A 31 11.03 -12.32 -9.61
C MET A 31 10.38 -12.22 -8.23
N ARG A 32 10.86 -11.29 -7.40
CA ARG A 32 10.25 -11.03 -6.09
C ARG A 32 8.82 -10.50 -6.28
N PRO A 33 7.81 -11.05 -5.58
CA PRO A 33 6.43 -10.59 -5.71
C PRO A 33 6.27 -9.08 -5.50
N CYS A 34 6.99 -8.50 -4.55
CA CYS A 34 6.95 -7.07 -4.25
C CYS A 34 7.47 -6.18 -5.41
N LYS A 35 8.46 -6.65 -6.19
CA LYS A 35 8.94 -5.95 -7.39
C LYS A 35 7.93 -6.06 -8.52
N ARG A 36 7.36 -7.26 -8.72
CA ARG A 36 6.38 -7.55 -9.77
C ARG A 36 5.09 -6.74 -9.66
N VAL A 37 4.62 -6.44 -8.45
CA VAL A 37 3.37 -5.69 -8.24
C VAL A 37 3.54 -4.17 -8.20
N CYS A 38 4.77 -3.66 -8.32
CA CYS A 38 5.03 -2.23 -8.22
C CYS A 38 4.58 -1.53 -9.52
N PRO A 39 3.52 -0.70 -9.50
CA PRO A 39 2.99 -0.10 -10.73
C PRO A 39 3.92 0.97 -11.32
N THR A 40 4.75 1.60 -10.48
CA THR A 40 5.67 2.66 -10.89
C THR A 40 7.10 2.17 -11.13
N GLY A 41 7.40 0.90 -10.84
CA GLY A 41 8.77 0.37 -10.90
C GLY A 41 9.71 0.89 -9.80
N ALA A 42 9.19 1.56 -8.77
CA ALA A 42 9.98 2.16 -7.69
C ALA A 42 10.71 1.14 -6.79
N LEU A 43 10.28 -0.12 -6.76
CA LEU A 43 10.89 -1.14 -5.91
C LEU A 43 11.97 -1.92 -6.67
N ASP A 44 13.18 -1.90 -6.13
CA ASP A 44 14.32 -2.66 -6.62
C ASP A 44 14.95 -3.53 -5.54
N ILE A 45 16.00 -4.26 -5.91
CA ILE A 45 16.80 -5.07 -5.00
C ILE A 45 18.19 -4.43 -4.91
N ASP A 46 18.60 -4.10 -3.69
CA ASP A 46 19.94 -3.61 -3.42
C ASP A 46 20.97 -4.67 -3.86
N PRO A 47 21.97 -4.34 -4.70
CA PRO A 47 22.94 -5.31 -5.19
C PRO A 47 23.90 -5.82 -4.11
N ASP A 48 24.16 -5.04 -3.06
CA ASP A 48 25.15 -5.33 -2.03
C ASP A 48 24.58 -6.23 -0.93
N ASP A 49 23.43 -5.87 -0.37
CA ASP A 49 22.82 -6.60 0.75
C ASP A 49 21.60 -7.46 0.36
N ARG A 50 21.17 -7.36 -0.90
CA ARG A 50 20.01 -8.06 -1.48
C ARG A 50 18.69 -7.71 -0.79
N ARG A 51 18.57 -6.61 -0.05
CA ARG A 51 17.31 -6.16 0.54
C ARG A 51 16.43 -5.47 -0.49
N ALA A 52 15.14 -5.34 -0.17
CA ALA A 52 14.25 -4.54 -0.99
C ALA A 52 14.57 -3.06 -0.76
N MET A 53 14.78 -2.32 -1.85
CA MET A 53 15.07 -0.89 -1.84
C MET A 53 13.93 -0.17 -2.57
N ILE A 54 13.38 0.88 -1.98
CA ILE A 54 12.33 1.69 -2.59
C ILE A 54 12.93 3.03 -2.98
N LYS A 55 12.84 3.37 -4.26
CA LYS A 55 13.20 4.68 -4.82
C LYS A 55 12.09 5.67 -4.52
N GLU A 56 12.29 6.52 -3.52
CA GLU A 56 11.26 7.45 -3.02
C GLU A 56 10.76 8.42 -4.09
N GLU A 57 11.63 8.82 -5.02
CA GLU A 57 11.34 9.74 -6.12
C GLU A 57 10.23 9.26 -7.07
N THR A 58 10.02 7.95 -7.16
CA THR A 58 8.99 7.33 -8.02
C THR A 58 7.94 6.56 -7.23
N CYS A 59 8.08 6.50 -5.90
CA CYS A 59 7.16 5.79 -5.04
C CYS A 59 5.94 6.66 -4.73
N VAL A 60 4.75 6.14 -5.04
CA VAL A 60 3.46 6.80 -4.73
C VAL A 60 2.83 6.29 -3.42
N ASN A 61 3.58 5.53 -2.61
CA ASN A 61 3.13 4.98 -1.32
C ASN A 61 1.82 4.16 -1.37
N CYS A 62 1.58 3.45 -2.48
CA CYS A 62 0.35 2.66 -2.66
C CYS A 62 0.26 1.39 -1.79
N GLY A 63 1.38 0.89 -1.25
CA GLY A 63 1.39 -0.29 -0.37
C GLY A 63 1.30 -1.65 -1.04
N SER A 64 1.18 -1.75 -2.38
CA SER A 64 1.08 -3.05 -3.09
C SER A 64 2.23 -4.01 -2.77
N CYS A 65 3.45 -3.48 -2.63
CA CYS A 65 4.64 -4.25 -2.30
C CYS A 65 4.59 -4.88 -0.90
N MET A 66 3.93 -4.21 0.06
CA MET A 66 3.71 -4.72 1.42
C MET A 66 2.77 -5.92 1.38
N SER A 67 1.60 -5.77 0.75
CA SER A 67 0.59 -6.84 0.63
C SER A 67 1.11 -8.07 -0.12
N ALA A 68 2.02 -7.87 -1.09
CA ALA A 68 2.58 -8.95 -1.88
C ALA A 68 3.75 -9.68 -1.20
N CYS A 69 4.34 -9.12 -0.13
CA CYS A 69 5.50 -9.72 0.52
C CYS A 69 5.08 -10.89 1.42
N PRO A 70 5.42 -12.16 1.09
CA PRO A 70 5.02 -13.29 1.91
C PRO A 70 5.78 -13.37 3.24
N PHE A 71 6.85 -12.60 3.39
CA PHE A 71 7.72 -12.60 4.55
C PHE A 71 7.47 -11.44 5.51
N GLY A 72 6.61 -10.48 5.15
CA GLY A 72 6.41 -9.26 5.95
C GLY A 72 7.66 -8.37 6.05
N ALA A 73 8.59 -8.48 5.09
CA ALA A 73 9.85 -7.73 5.10
C ALA A 73 9.70 -6.23 4.79
N ILE A 74 8.53 -5.83 4.27
CA ILE A 74 8.16 -4.45 3.96
C ILE A 74 6.95 -4.11 4.83
N SER A 75 7.00 -2.99 5.54
CA SER A 75 5.94 -2.53 6.45
C SER A 75 5.82 -1.01 6.39
N ASP A 76 4.69 -0.48 6.82
CA ASP A 76 4.46 0.95 6.95
C ASP A 76 5.33 1.56 8.05
N LYS A 77 5.55 2.87 7.95
CA LYS A 77 6.18 3.61 9.03
C LYS A 77 5.20 3.76 10.18
N SER A 78 5.36 2.92 11.20
CA SER A 78 4.50 2.96 12.38
C SER A 78 4.61 4.29 13.13
N LEU A 79 3.45 4.89 13.42
CA LEU A 79 3.32 6.07 14.28
C LEU A 79 2.77 5.73 15.68
N ILE A 80 2.70 4.45 16.03
CA ILE A 80 2.12 4.00 17.32
C ILE A 80 2.92 4.58 18.49
N VAL A 81 4.25 4.39 18.52
CA VAL A 81 5.11 4.86 19.62
C VAL A 81 4.98 6.37 19.89
N PRO A 82 5.10 7.28 18.89
CA PRO A 82 4.95 8.71 19.15
C PRO A 82 3.52 9.09 19.57
N ILE A 83 2.48 8.42 19.06
CA ILE A 83 1.09 8.65 19.47
C ILE A 83 0.90 8.21 20.93
N SER A 84 1.32 6.99 21.29
CA SER A 84 1.24 6.48 22.66
C SER A 84 1.96 7.38 23.66
N LYS A 85 3.15 7.89 23.32
CA LYS A 85 3.88 8.85 24.16
C LYS A 85 3.13 10.17 24.34
N ARG A 86 2.41 10.65 23.31
CA ARG A 86 1.61 11.88 23.40
C ARG A 86 0.36 11.68 24.26
N LEU A 87 -0.34 10.56 24.09
CA LEU A 87 -1.49 10.18 24.93
C LEU A 87 -1.09 10.01 26.39
N ALA A 88 0.03 9.34 26.68
CA ALA A 88 0.54 9.15 28.04
C ALA A 88 0.89 10.47 28.75
N ARG A 89 1.23 11.53 28.00
CA ARG A 89 1.47 12.88 28.52
C ARG A 89 0.19 13.72 28.69
N GLY A 90 -0.98 13.11 28.53
CA GLY A 90 -2.27 13.80 28.67
C GLY A 90 -2.58 14.78 27.52
N ARG A 91 -1.93 14.66 26.36
CA ARG A 91 -2.29 15.50 25.21
C ARG A 91 -3.67 15.10 24.69
N LYS A 92 -4.57 16.08 24.62
CA LYS A 92 -5.87 15.92 23.98
C LYS A 92 -5.69 15.70 22.49
N MET A 93 -6.13 14.54 22.00
CA MET A 93 -6.03 14.14 20.60
C MET A 93 -7.37 13.61 20.11
N TYR A 94 -7.74 13.97 18.89
CA TYR A 94 -8.89 13.40 18.18
C TYR A 94 -8.37 12.38 17.17
N ALA A 95 -9.08 11.27 17.02
CA ALA A 95 -8.79 10.30 15.98
C ALA A 95 -9.63 10.64 14.74
N VAL A 96 -8.95 10.95 13.62
CA VAL A 96 -9.61 11.10 12.33
C VAL A 96 -9.45 9.79 11.57
N VAL A 97 -10.56 9.12 11.28
CA VAL A 97 -10.57 7.79 10.64
C VAL A 97 -11.11 7.85 9.21
N ALA A 98 -10.56 7.04 8.32
CA ALA A 98 -11.07 6.92 6.96
C ALA A 98 -12.45 6.20 6.93
N PRO A 99 -13.30 6.45 5.93
CA PRO A 99 -14.64 5.84 5.85
C PRO A 99 -14.64 4.29 5.83
N ALA A 100 -13.55 3.69 5.34
CA ALA A 100 -13.35 2.24 5.28
C ALA A 100 -13.32 1.56 6.66
N ILE A 101 -13.23 2.33 7.76
CA ILE A 101 -13.21 1.81 9.14
C ILE A 101 -14.42 0.93 9.48
N THR A 102 -15.56 1.20 8.85
CA THR A 102 -16.81 0.46 9.05
C THR A 102 -16.75 -0.98 8.54
N GLY A 103 -15.98 -1.24 7.48
CA GLY A 103 -15.79 -2.59 6.92
C GLY A 103 -14.60 -3.36 7.53
N GLN A 104 -13.69 -2.67 8.21
CA GLN A 104 -12.40 -3.23 8.62
C GLN A 104 -12.50 -4.32 9.70
N PHE A 105 -13.46 -4.21 10.62
CA PHE A 105 -13.58 -5.11 11.78
C PHE A 105 -14.64 -6.22 11.61
N GLY A 106 -15.16 -6.39 10.40
CA GLY A 106 -16.18 -7.39 10.07
C GLY A 106 -17.60 -6.98 10.48
N ALA A 107 -18.59 -7.71 9.93
CA ALA A 107 -20.01 -7.34 10.01
C ALA A 107 -20.63 -7.29 11.41
N LYS A 108 -19.95 -7.84 12.43
CA LYS A 108 -20.44 -7.86 13.83
C LYS A 108 -20.06 -6.62 14.62
N ILE A 109 -19.20 -5.76 14.08
CA ILE A 109 -18.69 -4.58 14.79
C ILE A 109 -19.34 -3.33 14.23
N SER A 110 -20.02 -2.60 15.09
CA SER A 110 -20.66 -1.32 14.76
C SER A 110 -19.68 -0.15 14.88
N TYR A 111 -19.96 0.92 14.13
CA TYR A 111 -19.24 2.19 14.22
C TYR A 111 -19.18 2.74 15.66
N GLY A 112 -20.28 2.62 16.42
CA GLY A 112 -20.34 3.07 17.81
C GLY A 112 -19.41 2.28 18.74
N GLN A 113 -19.23 0.98 18.52
CA GLN A 113 -18.26 0.17 19.27
C GLN A 113 -16.82 0.63 19.01
N ILE A 114 -16.49 0.92 17.75
CA ILE A 114 -15.17 1.44 17.35
C ILE A 114 -14.93 2.81 17.99
N LYS A 115 -15.91 3.72 17.89
CA LYS A 115 -15.86 5.05 18.51
C LYS A 115 -15.58 4.96 20.02
N ASN A 116 -16.31 4.11 20.72
CA ASN A 116 -16.12 3.89 22.15
C ASN A 116 -14.76 3.26 22.48
N ALA A 117 -14.25 2.35 21.64
CA ALA A 117 -12.93 1.77 21.82
C ALA A 117 -11.82 2.83 21.68
N ILE A 118 -11.91 3.69 20.66
CA ILE A 118 -10.96 4.79 20.46
C ILE A 118 -10.96 5.78 21.63
N LYS A 119 -12.14 6.11 22.17
CA LYS A 119 -12.24 6.94 23.39
C LYS A 119 -11.63 6.25 24.60
N LYS A 120 -11.83 4.93 24.76
CA LYS A 120 -11.18 4.14 25.82
C LYS A 120 -9.65 4.11 25.70
N LEU A 121 -9.09 4.25 24.50
CA LEU A 121 -7.64 4.38 24.30
C LEU A 121 -7.07 5.74 24.73
N GLY A 122 -7.92 6.72 25.08
CA GLY A 122 -7.51 8.03 25.58
C GLY A 122 -7.68 9.18 24.58
N PHE A 123 -8.24 8.94 23.39
CA PHE A 123 -8.62 10.02 22.49
C PHE A 123 -9.88 10.74 23.00
N VAL A 124 -9.98 12.03 22.70
CA VAL A 124 -11.14 12.86 23.10
C VAL A 124 -12.41 12.38 22.37
N ASP A 125 -12.31 12.24 21.05
CA ASP A 125 -13.35 11.65 20.23
C ASP A 125 -12.79 11.04 18.94
N MET A 126 -13.64 10.29 18.23
CA MET A 126 -13.39 9.77 16.89
C MET A 126 -14.28 10.52 15.87
N ILE A 127 -13.64 11.08 14.85
CA ILE A 127 -14.26 11.85 13.76
C ILE A 127 -13.96 11.15 12.44
N GLU A 128 -14.91 11.12 11.53
CA GLU A 128 -14.74 10.51 10.22
C GLU A 128 -14.17 11.54 9.22
N ALA A 129 -13.22 11.11 8.40
CA ALA A 129 -12.72 11.92 7.30
C ALA A 129 -13.77 12.16 6.21
N ALA A 130 -14.88 11.41 6.20
CA ALA A 130 -15.99 11.57 5.27
C ALA A 130 -16.59 12.98 5.32
N CYS A 131 -16.68 13.60 6.50
CA CYS A 131 -17.16 14.99 6.59
C CYS A 131 -16.28 15.95 5.78
N GLY A 132 -14.98 15.68 5.70
CA GLY A 132 -14.06 16.41 4.81
C GLY A 132 -14.28 16.04 3.34
N ALA A 133 -14.55 14.77 3.04
CA ALA A 133 -14.86 14.31 1.69
C ALA A 133 -16.15 14.91 1.13
N ASP A 134 -17.18 15.13 1.96
CA ASP A 134 -18.41 15.83 1.56
C ASP A 134 -18.10 17.27 1.14
N ALA A 135 -17.26 17.98 1.91
CA ALA A 135 -16.83 19.33 1.57
C ALA A 135 -16.01 19.35 0.26
N VAL A 136 -15.09 18.39 0.09
CA VAL A 136 -14.32 18.23 -1.16
C VAL A 136 -15.26 17.97 -2.34
N THR A 137 -16.28 17.13 -2.17
CA THR A 137 -17.25 16.80 -3.22
C THR A 137 -17.98 18.06 -3.72
N VAL A 138 -18.41 18.94 -2.80
CA VAL A 138 -19.05 20.21 -3.18
C VAL A 138 -18.09 21.10 -3.97
N HIS A 139 -16.85 21.25 -3.51
CA HIS A 139 -15.84 22.05 -4.20
C HIS A 139 -15.46 21.49 -5.57
N GLU A 140 -15.16 20.19 -5.66
CA GLU A 140 -14.83 19.51 -6.92
C GLU A 140 -16.00 19.55 -7.90
N SER A 141 -17.25 19.47 -7.43
CA SER A 141 -18.42 19.57 -8.30
C SER A 141 -18.55 20.96 -8.93
N SER A 142 -18.21 22.02 -8.18
CA SER A 142 -18.22 23.40 -8.70
C SER A 142 -17.07 23.62 -9.69
N GLU A 143 -15.85 23.17 -9.34
CA GLU A 143 -14.68 23.20 -10.23
C GLU A 143 -14.93 22.41 -11.52
N PHE A 144 -15.61 21.27 -11.43
CA PHE A 144 -15.95 20.44 -12.58
C PHE A 144 -16.91 21.16 -13.55
N VAL A 145 -17.93 21.84 -13.03
CA VAL A 145 -18.85 22.64 -13.86
C VAL A 145 -18.13 23.80 -14.54
N GLU A 146 -17.21 24.49 -13.85
CA GLU A 146 -16.42 25.59 -14.43
C GLU A 146 -15.48 25.13 -15.56
N ARG A 147 -15.01 23.87 -15.53
CA ARG A 147 -14.08 23.30 -16.51
C ARG A 147 -14.74 22.42 -17.57
N LEU A 148 -16.07 22.38 -17.59
CA LEU A 148 -16.87 21.54 -18.50
C LEU A 148 -17.04 22.17 -19.89
N GLU A 149 -16.59 23.42 -20.06
CA GLU A 149 -16.42 24.13 -21.34
C GLU A 149 -14.99 24.00 -21.88
#